data_AF-A0A9Q3KEE1-F1
#
_entry.id   AF-A0A9Q3KEE1-F1
#
_cell.length_a   1.000
_cell.length_b   1.000
_cell.length_c   1.000
_cell.angle_alpha   90.00
_cell.angle_beta   90.00
_cell.angle_gamma   90.00
#
_symmetry.space_group_name_H-M   'P 1'
#
loop_
_entity.id
_entity.type
_entity.pdbx_description
1 polymer ?
#
loop_
_entity_poly.entity_id
_entity_poly.type
_entity_poly.pdbx_seq_one_letter_code
_entity_poly.pdbx_strand_id
1 'polypeptide(L)'
;MKESPQLKEWPTFTGEGEYDHMSFIKTIDMLQEDYAIPDELITARLHSLFEKSAKRWYYGIRQTNGKNTRSWWKQEIITKWANDAWRYKKENSFERSFFEPDKDKPLTWFLK
;
A
#
# COMPACT_ATOMS: atom_id res chain seq x y z
N MET A 1 -2.16 -23.73 15.39
CA MET A 1 -1.41 -22.50 15.06
C MET A 1 -1.73 -22.19 13.60
N LYS A 2 -2.41 -21.07 13.30
CA LYS A 2 -2.64 -20.67 11.90
C LYS A 2 -1.26 -20.43 11.27
N GLU A 3 -0.95 -21.16 10.20
CA GLU A 3 0.30 -20.97 9.48
C GLU A 3 0.39 -19.51 9.03
N SER A 4 1.52 -18.86 9.33
CA SER A 4 1.79 -17.52 8.82
C SER A 4 1.77 -17.58 7.30
N PRO A 5 1.09 -16.66 6.58
CA PRO A 5 0.89 -16.76 5.14
C PRO A 5 2.24 -17.03 4.47
N GLN A 6 2.32 -18.18 3.77
CA GLN A 6 3.54 -18.58 3.08
C GLN A 6 3.97 -17.44 2.15
N LEU A 7 5.28 -17.27 2.00
CA LEU A 7 5.99 -16.13 1.40
C LEU A 7 5.43 -15.51 0.09
N LYS A 8 4.46 -16.11 -0.58
CA LYS A 8 3.86 -15.68 -1.86
C LYS A 8 2.76 -14.61 -1.76
N GLU A 9 2.16 -14.34 -0.60
CA GLU A 9 0.98 -13.46 -0.51
C GLU A 9 1.28 -12.01 -0.09
N TRP A 10 2.52 -11.69 0.28
CA TRP A 10 2.84 -10.34 0.74
C TRP A 10 3.02 -9.37 -0.43
N PRO A 11 2.46 -8.15 -0.35
CA PRO A 11 2.62 -7.18 -1.40
C PRO A 11 4.07 -6.68 -1.44
N THR A 12 4.58 -6.37 -2.63
CA THR A 12 5.83 -5.63 -2.81
C THR A 12 5.57 -4.19 -3.24
N PHE A 13 6.49 -3.28 -2.94
CA PHE A 13 6.34 -1.86 -3.22
C PHE A 13 7.64 -1.23 -3.71
N THR A 14 7.61 -0.70 -4.93
CA THR A 14 8.79 -0.09 -5.59
C THR A 14 8.89 1.42 -5.36
N GLY A 15 7.76 2.10 -5.13
CA GLY A 15 7.68 3.55 -5.01
C GLY A 15 8.04 4.33 -6.30
N GLU A 16 8.05 3.67 -7.45
CA GLU A 16 8.44 4.23 -8.76
C GLU A 16 7.27 4.16 -9.76
N GLY A 17 7.23 5.09 -10.72
CA GLY A 17 6.20 5.12 -11.78
C GLY A 17 4.82 5.51 -11.26
N GLU A 18 3.77 4.88 -11.79
CA GLU A 18 2.44 4.91 -11.18
C GLU A 18 2.42 3.93 -10.00
N TYR A 19 2.20 4.45 -8.80
CA TYR A 19 2.25 3.67 -7.56
C TYR A 19 1.00 3.90 -6.71
N ASP A 20 0.70 2.89 -5.90
CA ASP A 20 -0.39 2.91 -4.94
C ASP A 20 0.07 2.42 -3.56
N HIS A 21 0.59 3.36 -2.78
CA HIS A 21 1.02 3.10 -1.41
C HIS A 21 -0.17 2.78 -0.48
N MET A 22 -1.38 3.25 -0.81
CA MET A 22 -2.58 2.99 -0.02
C MET A 22 -3.01 1.53 -0.15
N SER A 23 -3.02 0.99 -1.37
CA SER A 23 -3.28 -0.43 -1.60
C SER A 23 -2.22 -1.33 -0.95
N PHE A 24 -0.95 -0.93 -0.98
CA PHE A 24 0.12 -1.63 -0.26
C PHE A 24 -0.14 -1.69 1.25
N ILE A 25 -0.41 -0.54 1.89
CA ILE A 25 -0.71 -0.45 3.32
C ILE A 25 -1.96 -1.28 3.66
N LYS A 26 -3.04 -1.13 2.88
CA LYS A 26 -4.32 -1.82 3.11
C LYS A 26 -4.17 -3.33 3.04
N THR A 27 -3.37 -3.84 2.10
CA THR A 27 -3.11 -5.27 1.97
C THR A 27 -2.37 -5.80 3.21
N ILE A 28 -1.40 -5.04 3.74
CA ILE A 28 -0.70 -5.41 4.98
C ILE A 28 -1.63 -5.32 6.20
N ASP A 29 -2.54 -4.33 6.25
CA ASP A 29 -3.58 -4.24 7.30
C ASP A 29 -4.50 -5.48 7.26
N MET A 30 -5.00 -5.88 6.09
CA MET A 30 -5.83 -7.08 5.93
C MET A 30 -5.11 -8.35 6.37
N LEU A 31 -3.87 -8.55 5.90
CA LEU A 31 -3.05 -9.71 6.30
C LEU A 31 -2.80 -9.73 7.81
N GLN A 32 -2.61 -8.56 8.43
CA GLN A 32 -2.48 -8.48 9.88
C GLN A 32 -3.74 -8.96 10.59
N GLU A 33 -4.91 -8.48 10.16
CA GLU A 33 -6.20 -8.82 10.76
C GLU A 33 -6.54 -10.31 10.57
N ASP A 34 -6.42 -10.84 9.34
CA ASP A 34 -6.80 -12.21 8.99
C ASP A 34 -5.97 -13.28 9.72
N TYR A 35 -4.69 -12.98 9.91
CA TYR A 35 -3.70 -13.91 10.47
C TYR A 35 -3.21 -13.51 11.86
N ALA A 36 -3.77 -12.45 12.46
CA ALA A 36 -3.38 -11.92 13.77
C ALA A 36 -1.85 -11.71 13.91
N ILE A 37 -1.23 -11.09 12.90
CA ILE A 37 0.22 -10.96 12.81
C ILE A 37 0.72 -9.87 13.78
N PRO A 38 1.70 -10.18 14.65
CA PRO A 38 2.34 -9.18 15.50
C PRO A 38 3.00 -8.04 14.72
N ASP A 39 2.91 -6.81 15.26
CA ASP A 39 3.52 -5.61 14.69
C ASP A 39 5.04 -5.76 14.49
N GLU A 40 5.72 -6.46 15.40
CA GLU A 40 7.16 -6.70 15.34
C GLU A 40 7.55 -7.54 14.10
N LEU A 41 6.70 -8.51 13.73
CA LEU A 41 6.94 -9.33 12.54
C LEU A 41 6.73 -8.54 11.26
N ILE A 42 5.70 -7.69 11.21
CA ILE A 42 5.43 -6.81 10.07
C ILE A 42 6.60 -5.83 9.89
N THR A 43 6.99 -5.14 10.96
CA THR A 43 8.09 -4.16 10.92
C THR A 43 9.44 -4.80 10.61
N ALA A 44 9.69 -6.05 11.04
CA ALA A 44 10.87 -6.81 10.65
C ALA A 44 10.84 -7.18 9.16
N ARG A 45 9.67 -7.47 8.59
CA ARG A 45 9.49 -7.87 7.19
C ARG A 45 9.51 -6.69 6.20
N LEU A 46 9.25 -5.45 6.63
CA LEU A 46 9.23 -4.27 5.75
C LEU A 46 10.43 -4.18 4.79
N HIS A 47 11.64 -4.51 5.24
CA HIS A 47 12.85 -4.47 4.40
C HIS A 47 12.79 -5.37 3.15
N SER A 48 12.02 -6.46 3.20
CA SER A 48 11.84 -7.41 2.09
C SER A 48 10.65 -7.05 1.20
N LEU A 49 9.70 -6.25 1.73
CA LEU A 49 8.51 -5.81 0.98
C LEU A 49 8.82 -4.59 0.11
N PHE A 50 9.83 -3.80 0.49
CA PHE A 50 10.28 -2.68 -0.32
C PHE A 50 11.30 -3.10 -1.38
N GLU A 51 11.14 -2.54 -2.58
CA GLU A 51 12.02 -2.74 -3.72
C GLU A 51 12.51 -1.39 -4.27
N LYS A 52 13.58 -1.43 -5.08
CA LYS A 52 14.14 -0.28 -5.82
C LYS A 52 14.23 1.02 -5.00
N SER A 53 13.63 2.13 -5.45
CA SER A 53 13.67 3.42 -4.75
C SER A 53 13.09 3.35 -3.33
N ALA A 54 11.99 2.63 -3.13
CA ALA A 54 11.37 2.48 -1.81
C ALA A 54 12.30 1.74 -0.83
N LYS A 55 13.05 0.73 -1.31
CA LYS A 55 14.03 0.02 -0.48
C LYS A 55 15.15 0.93 -0.02
N ARG A 56 15.67 1.77 -0.93
CA ARG A 56 16.72 2.76 -0.60
C ARG A 56 16.22 3.78 0.43
N TRP A 57 15.01 4.30 0.24
CA TRP A 57 14.38 5.20 1.21
C TRP A 57 14.19 4.55 2.58
N TYR A 58 13.66 3.32 2.62
CA TYR A 58 13.44 2.58 3.86
C TYR A 58 14.74 2.42 4.66
N TYR A 59 15.85 2.08 4.01
CA TYR A 59 17.15 1.97 4.69
C TYR A 59 17.63 3.30 5.25
N GLY A 60 17.46 4.40 4.52
CA GLY A 60 17.79 5.74 5.01
C GLY A 60 17.03 6.08 6.29
N ILE A 61 15.69 5.96 6.25
CA ILE A 61 14.84 6.24 7.41
C ILE A 61 15.13 5.28 8.58
N ARG A 62 15.37 4.00 8.30
CA ARG A 62 15.68 3.00 9.34
C ARG A 62 17.01 3.30 10.03
N GLN A 63 18.00 3.79 9.28
CA GLN A 63 19.31 4.14 9.82
C GLN A 63 19.24 5.38 10.71
N THR A 64 18.44 6.38 10.35
CA THR A 64 18.31 7.63 11.12
C THR A 64 17.40 7.50 12.33
N ASN A 65 16.32 6.73 12.24
CA ASN A 65 15.27 6.68 13.26
C ASN A 65 15.24 5.36 14.06
N GLY A 66 15.98 4.33 13.64
CA GLY A 66 16.07 3.06 14.34
C GLY A 66 14.79 2.22 14.30
N LYS A 67 14.60 1.37 15.33
CA LYS A 67 13.40 0.54 15.47
C LYS A 67 12.21 1.43 15.86
N ASN A 68 11.12 1.33 15.13
CA ASN A 68 9.89 2.09 15.36
C ASN A 68 8.66 1.19 15.20
N THR A 69 7.53 1.66 15.74
CA THR A 69 6.25 0.94 15.73
C THR A 69 5.67 0.85 14.32
N ARG A 70 4.75 -0.11 14.10
CA ARG A 70 4.06 -0.28 12.81
C ARG A 70 3.30 0.98 12.41
N SER A 71 2.57 1.58 13.36
CA SER A 71 1.79 2.80 13.14
C SER A 71 2.68 3.95 12.66
N TRP A 72 3.88 4.08 13.21
CA TRP A 72 4.86 5.07 12.76
C TRP A 72 5.30 4.80 11.32
N TRP A 73 5.66 3.56 10.98
CA TRP A 73 6.03 3.21 9.61
C TRP A 73 4.90 3.45 8.61
N LYS A 74 3.65 3.18 8.98
CA LYS A 74 2.48 3.48 8.15
C LYS A 74 2.37 4.97 7.85
N GLN A 75 2.58 5.83 8.86
CA GLN A 75 2.57 7.27 8.66
C GLN A 75 3.75 7.75 7.80
N GLU A 76 4.96 7.22 7.99
CA GLU A 76 6.11 7.59 7.15
C GLU A 76 5.90 7.23 5.67
N ILE A 77 5.30 6.06 5.38
CA ILE A 77 4.95 5.67 4.01
C ILE A 77 3.95 6.68 3.42
N ILE A 78 2.90 7.03 4.17
CA ILE A 78 1.90 8.02 3.73
C ILE A 78 2.59 9.37 3.49
N THR A 79 3.38 9.86 4.43
CA THR A 79 4.11 11.14 4.30
C THR A 79 5.02 11.15 3.07
N LYS A 80 5.69 10.04 2.76
CA LYS A 80 6.61 9.97 1.62
C LYS A 80 5.89 9.94 0.27
N TRP A 81 4.81 9.17 0.14
CA TRP A 81 4.18 8.88 -1.16
C TRP A 81 2.81 9.53 -1.36
N ALA A 82 2.17 10.08 -0.33
CA ALA A 82 0.97 10.91 -0.44
C ALA A 82 1.32 12.39 -0.61
N ASN A 83 2.31 12.71 -1.44
CA ASN A 83 2.69 14.09 -1.77
C ASN A 83 1.62 14.77 -2.64
N ASP A 84 1.69 16.09 -2.76
CA ASP A 84 0.69 16.90 -3.46
C ASP A 84 0.54 16.50 -4.93
N ALA A 85 1.63 16.13 -5.60
CA ALA A 85 1.58 15.66 -6.98
C ALA A 85 0.78 14.36 -7.13
N TRP A 86 0.93 13.42 -6.19
CA TRP A 86 0.13 12.19 -6.16
C TRP A 86 -1.35 12.49 -5.87
N ARG A 87 -1.64 13.37 -4.90
CA ARG A 87 -3.02 13.76 -4.56
C ARG A 87 -3.72 14.41 -5.75
N TYR A 88 -3.06 15.37 -6.38
CA TYR A 88 -3.57 16.04 -7.58
C TYR A 88 -3.83 15.05 -8.72
N LYS A 89 -2.94 14.08 -8.95
CA LYS A 89 -3.18 13.01 -9.94
C LYS A 89 -4.44 12.20 -9.61
N LYS A 90 -4.66 11.85 -8.34
CA LYS A 90 -5.86 11.10 -7.92
C LYS A 90 -7.13 11.94 -8.04
N GLU A 91 -7.09 13.21 -7.64
CA GLU A 91 -8.19 14.16 -7.81
C GLU A 91 -8.57 14.30 -9.28
N ASN A 92 -7.61 14.60 -10.16
CA ASN A 92 -7.86 14.72 -11.59
C ASN A 92 -8.32 13.39 -12.23
N SER A 93 -7.84 12.24 -11.74
CA SER A 93 -8.36 10.93 -12.19
C SER A 93 -9.81 10.72 -11.76
N PHE A 94 -10.18 11.18 -10.56
CA PHE A 94 -11.56 11.11 -10.06
C PHE A 94 -12.46 12.08 -10.83
N GLU A 95 -12.03 13.32 -11.04
CA GLU A 95 -12.75 14.32 -11.82
C GLU A 95 -12.96 13.89 -13.27
N ARG A 96 -12.07 13.09 -13.85
CA ARG A 96 -12.28 12.55 -15.22
C ARG A 96 -13.13 11.28 -15.25
N SER A 97 -13.41 10.70 -14.09
CA SER A 97 -14.17 9.46 -13.96
C SER A 97 -15.67 9.78 -13.94
N PHE A 98 -16.21 10.21 -15.07
CA PHE A 98 -17.65 10.33 -15.28
C PHE A 98 -18.18 9.11 -16.02
N PHE A 99 -19.42 8.73 -15.70
CA PHE A 99 -20.13 7.69 -16.45
C PHE A 99 -20.53 8.24 -17.82
N GLU A 100 -20.02 7.62 -18.87
CA GLU A 100 -20.36 7.90 -20.27
C GLU A 100 -21.30 6.79 -20.79
N PRO A 101 -22.61 7.06 -20.97
CA PRO A 101 -23.59 6.03 -21.35
C PRO A 101 -23.26 5.22 -22.61
N ASP A 102 -22.55 5.83 -23.56
CA ASP A 102 -22.15 5.20 -24.82
C ASP A 102 -20.87 4.36 -24.72
N LYS A 103 -20.02 4.62 -23.70
CA LYS A 103 -18.74 3.93 -23.51
C LYS A 103 -18.76 2.95 -22.34
N ASP A 104 -19.44 3.33 -21.27
CA ASP A 104 -19.50 2.58 -20.03
C ASP A 104 -20.68 1.64 -20.04
N LYS A 105 -20.41 0.34 -19.87
CA LYS A 105 -21.46 -0.64 -19.65
C LYS A 105 -21.93 -0.51 -18.22
N PRO A 106 -23.18 -0.06 -17.97
CA PRO A 106 -23.71 -0.09 -16.61
C PRO A 106 -23.69 -1.53 -16.13
N LEU A 107 -23.28 -1.73 -14.87
CA LEU A 107 -23.45 -3.01 -14.21
C LEU A 107 -24.95 -3.36 -14.23
N THR A 108 -25.33 -4.37 -15.01
CA THR A 108 -26.70 -4.88 -15.03
C THR A 108 -26.96 -5.63 -13.72
N TRP A 109 -27.35 -4.91 -12.68
CA TRP A 109 -27.91 -5.50 -11.48
C TRP A 109 -29.41 -5.71 -11.67
N PHE A 110 -29.77 -6.99 -11.83
CA PHE A 110 -31.11 -7.57 -11.95
C PHE A 110 -31.92 -7.24 -13.21
N LEU A 111 -31.80 -8.12 -14.21
CA LEU A 111 -32.95 -8.60 -14.98
C LEU A 111 -32.82 -10.12 -15.08
N LYS A 112 -33.42 -10.82 -14.11
CA LYS A 112 -33.77 -12.24 -14.24
C LYS A 112 -35.16 -12.32 -14.85
#